data_AF-A0A3B1BA11-F1
#
_entry.id   AF-A0A3B1BA11-F1
#
_cell.length_a   1.000
_cell.length_b   1.000
_cell.length_c   1.000
_cell.angle_alpha   90.00
_cell.angle_beta   90.00
_cell.angle_gamma   90.00
#
_symmetry.space_group_name_H-M   'P 1'
#
loop_
_entity.id
_entity.type
_entity.pdbx_description
1 polymer ?
#
loop_
_entity_poly.entity_id
_entity_poly.type
_entity_poly.pdbx_seq_one_letter_code
_entity_poly.pdbx_strand_id
1 'polypeptide(L)' 'MTPEYWMGHGFGFMWIFPLIFLLVFVFFMRGILGQNNSNTKSETPREILDKRFAQGEISKEEYEEMKQTLNG' A
#
# COMPACT_ATOMS: atom_id res chain seq x y z
N MET A 1 20.62 50.93 -23.24
CA MET A 1 21.31 50.13 -22.21
C MET A 1 20.28 49.74 -21.16
N THR A 2 19.68 48.55 -21.26
CA THR A 2 18.78 48.02 -20.23
C THR A 2 19.53 46.86 -19.57
N PRO A 3 20.04 47.03 -18.34
CA PRO A 3 20.72 45.94 -17.65
C PRO A 3 19.69 44.88 -17.26
N GLU A 4 20.07 43.64 -17.51
CA GLU A 4 19.32 42.41 -17.38
C GLU A 4 18.75 42.22 -15.97
N TYR A 5 17.45 41.96 -15.89
CA TYR A 5 16.78 41.43 -14.70
C TYR A 5 17.02 39.92 -14.62
N TRP A 6 18.25 39.50 -14.35
CA TRP A 6 18.61 38.08 -14.26
C TRP A 6 19.29 37.70 -12.95
N MET A 7 18.89 38.32 -11.85
CA MET A 7 19.31 37.91 -10.50
C MET A 7 18.11 38.04 -9.55
N GLY A 8 17.25 37.03 -9.53
CA GLY A 8 16.09 37.02 -8.63
C GLY A 8 15.30 35.71 -8.57
N HIS A 9 15.49 34.81 -9.53
CA HIS A 9 14.74 33.54 -9.59
C HIS A 9 15.45 32.32 -8.99
N GLY A 10 16.57 32.50 -8.28
CA GLY A 10 17.30 31.38 -7.66
C GLY A 10 16.79 30.98 -6.26
N PHE A 11 16.31 31.94 -5.47
CA PHE A 11 15.98 31.70 -4.05
C PHE A 11 14.50 31.42 -3.78
N GLY A 12 13.59 31.88 -4.65
CA GLY A 12 12.14 31.73 -4.46
C GLY A 12 11.62 30.30 -4.65
N PHE A 13 12.35 29.45 -5.37
CA PHE A 13 11.97 28.04 -5.63
C PHE A 13 12.75 27.03 -4.78
N MET A 14 13.76 27.48 -4.04
CA MET A 14 14.65 26.60 -3.28
C MET A 14 13.93 25.91 -2.11
N TRP A 15 12.90 26.53 -1.54
CA TRP A 15 12.04 25.95 -0.49
C TRP A 15 10.96 25.00 -1.03
N ILE A 16 10.61 25.12 -2.31
CA ILE A 16 9.60 24.27 -2.97
C ILE A 16 10.20 22.93 -3.35
N PHE A 17 11.49 22.89 -3.70
CA PHE A 17 12.20 21.67 -4.05
C PHE A 17 12.07 20.54 -2.99
N PRO A 18 12.35 20.76 -1.69
CA PRO A 18 12.17 19.71 -0.68
C PRO A 18 10.69 19.32 -0.49
N LEU A 19 9.75 20.24 -0.69
CA LEU A 19 8.32 19.95 -0.57
C LEU A 19 7.82 19.01 -1.68
N ILE A 20 8.22 19.28 -2.93
CA ILE A 20 7.92 18.42 -4.08
C ILE A 20 8.60 17.06 -3.91
N PHE A 21 9.88 17.06 -3.49
CA PHE A 21 10.62 15.83 -3.23
C PHE A 21 9.94 14.95 -2.16
N LEU A 22 9.48 15.56 -1.06
CA LEU A 22 8.75 14.85 0.00
C LEU A 22 7.45 14.22 -0.51
N LEU A 23 6.67 14.95 -1.32
CA LEU A 23 5.43 14.42 -1.90
C LEU A 23 5.68 13.21 -2.79
N VAL A 24 6.69 13.29 -3.67
CA VAL A 24 7.08 12.17 -4.54
C VAL A 24 7.59 11.00 -3.71
N PHE A 25 8.42 11.26 -2.69
CA PHE A 25 8.96 10.23 -1.80
C PHE A 25 7.85 9.48 -1.05
N VAL A 26 6.88 10.21 -0.49
CA VAL A 26 5.71 9.61 0.19
C VAL A 26 4.85 8.81 -0.79
N PHE A 27 4.63 9.31 -2.00
CA PHE A 27 3.86 8.59 -3.02
C PHE A 27 4.56 7.30 -3.47
N PHE A 28 5.88 7.33 -3.66
CA PHE A 28 6.69 6.17 -4.01
C PHE A 28 6.74 5.15 -2.88
N MET A 29 6.94 5.60 -1.64
CA MET A 29 6.83 4.78 -0.43
C MET A 29 5.44 4.16 -0.32
N ARG A 30 4.36 4.90 -0.61
CA ARG A 30 2.99 4.36 -0.57
C ARG A 30 2.69 3.40 -1.72
N GLY A 31 3.36 3.50 -2.86
CA GLY A 31 3.28 2.52 -3.94
C GLY A 31 4.04 1.22 -3.65
N ILE A 32 5.20 1.33 -3.00
CA ILE A 32 6.04 0.19 -2.60
C ILE A 32 5.50 -0.51 -1.35
N LEU A 33 5.08 0.26 -0.32
CA LEU A 33 4.43 -0.27 0.88
C LEU A 33 2.92 -0.54 0.67
N GLY A 34 2.31 -0.06 -0.41
CA GLY A 34 0.89 -0.27 -0.73
C GLY A 34 0.54 -1.69 -1.16
N GLN A 35 1.53 -2.46 -1.61
CA GLN A 35 1.38 -3.90 -1.84
C GLN A 35 1.55 -4.71 -0.54
N ASN A 36 2.17 -4.13 0.49
CA ASN A 36 2.42 -4.77 1.78
C ASN A 36 1.51 -4.25 2.92
N ASN A 37 0.39 -3.63 2.56
CA ASN A 37 -0.82 -3.77 3.36
C ASN A 37 -1.42 -5.19 3.25
N SER A 38 -0.58 -6.23 3.18
CA SER A 38 -0.69 -7.33 4.12
C SER A 38 -0.57 -6.76 5.53
N ASN A 39 -1.58 -5.97 5.90
CA ASN A 39 -1.91 -5.75 7.29
C ASN A 39 -1.84 -7.15 7.88
N THR A 40 -1.02 -7.25 8.90
CA THR A 40 -1.12 -8.20 10.01
C THR A 40 -2.49 -8.05 10.71
N LYS A 41 -3.56 -7.91 9.94
CA LYS A 41 -4.88 -8.36 10.32
C LYS A 41 -4.67 -9.86 10.33
N SER A 42 -4.53 -10.43 11.51
CA SER A 42 -4.66 -11.87 11.74
C SER A 42 -5.67 -12.39 10.72
N GLU A 43 -5.19 -13.06 9.66
CA GLU A 43 -6.08 -13.61 8.63
C GLU A 43 -7.11 -14.39 9.43
N THR A 44 -8.37 -13.98 9.32
CA THR A 44 -9.41 -14.62 10.12
C THR A 44 -9.37 -16.11 9.77
N PRO A 45 -9.67 -17.02 10.70
CA PRO A 45 -9.67 -18.46 10.41
C PRO A 45 -10.43 -18.79 9.11
N ARG A 46 -11.47 -18.00 8.80
CA ARG A 46 -12.22 -18.05 7.54
C ARG A 46 -11.43 -17.65 6.28
N GLU A 47 -10.62 -16.59 6.32
CA GLU A 47 -9.77 -16.19 5.19
C GLU A 47 -8.70 -17.25 4.89
N ILE A 48 -8.16 -17.92 5.93
CA ILE A 48 -7.21 -19.03 5.77
C ILE A 48 -7.90 -20.23 5.10
N LEU A 49 -9.14 -20.55 5.50
CA LEU A 49 -9.92 -21.64 4.89
C LEU A 49 -10.25 -21.35 3.42
N ASP A 50 -10.72 -20.14 3.11
CA ASP A 50 -11.05 -19.74 1.74
C ASP A 50 -9.84 -19.87 0.81
N LYS A 51 -8.65 -19.50 1.32
CA LYS A 51 -7.39 -19.63 0.58
C LYS A 51 -7.01 -21.08 0.29
N ARG A 52 -7.10 -21.97 1.27
CA ARG A 52 -6.79 -23.41 1.10
C ARG A 52 -7.79 -24.10 0.16
N PHE A 53 -9.06 -23.72 0.24
CA PHE A 53 -10.08 -24.20 -0.68
C PHE A 53 -9.80 -23.74 -2.12
N ALA A 54 -9.44 -22.46 -2.31
CA ALA A 54 -9.07 -21.92 -3.62
C ALA A 54 -7.78 -22.56 -4.19
N GLN A 55 -6.86 -22.97 -3.31
CA GLN A 55 -5.67 -23.73 -3.68
C GLN A 55 -5.96 -25.20 -4.01
N GLY A 56 -7.16 -25.69 -3.70
CA GLY A 56 -7.55 -27.10 -3.89
C GLY A 56 -6.91 -28.05 -2.87
N GLU A 57 -6.39 -27.52 -1.76
CA GLU A 57 -5.80 -28.33 -0.68
C GLU A 57 -6.85 -29.00 0.20
N ILE A 58 -8.08 -28.49 0.20
CA ILE A 58 -9.21 -29.02 0.95
C ILE A 58 -10.41 -29.23 0.01
N SER A 59 -11.17 -30.29 0.28
CA SER A 59 -12.42 -30.59 -0.42
C SER A 59 -13.55 -29.66 0.02
N LYS A 60 -14.65 -29.66 -0.74
CA LYS A 60 -15.84 -28.86 -0.43
C LYS A 60 -16.47 -29.30 0.89
N GLU A 61 -16.44 -30.61 1.16
CA GLU A 61 -16.96 -31.22 2.37
C GLU A 61 -16.21 -30.73 3.60
N GLU A 62 -14.87 -30.76 3.57
CA GLU A 62 -14.00 -30.27 4.64
C GLU A 62 -14.16 -28.74 4.87
N TYR A 63 -14.33 -27.97 3.79
CA TYR A 63 -14.55 -26.53 3.87
C TYR A 63 -15.85 -26.20 4.63
N GLU A 64 -16.96 -26.89 4.32
CA GLU A 64 -18.25 -26.63 4.97
C GLU A 64 -18.25 -27.05 6.46
N GLU A 65 -17.56 -28.14 6.82
CA GLU A 65 -17.43 -28.56 8.23
C GLU A 65 -16.65 -27.54 9.07
N MET A 66 -15.51 -27.05 8.55
CA MET A 66 -14.69 -26.05 9.24
C MET A 66 -15.41 -24.69 9.33
N LYS A 67 -16.16 -24.31 8.29
CA LYS A 67 -16.98 -23.08 8.28
C LYS A 67 -18.10 -23.13 9.31
N GLN A 68 -18.75 -24.29 9.50
CA GLN A 68 -19.75 -24.47 10.55
C GLN A 68 -19.13 -24.38 11.94
N THR A 69 -17.96 -25.00 12.13
CA THR A 69 -17.22 -24.98 13.40
C THR A 69 -16.79 -23.57 13.82
N LEU A 70 -16.43 -22.70 12.87
CA LEU A 70 -16.02 -21.33 13.15
C LEU A 70 -17.17 -20.35 13.44
N ASN A 71 -18.41 -20.73 13.10
CA ASN A 71 -19.60 -19.92 13.31
C ASN A 71 -20.43 -20.36 14.55
N GLY A 72 -20.03 -21.44 15.23
CA GLY A 72 -20.65 -21.95 16.46
C GLY A 72 -19.87 -21.57 17.70
#